data_AF-A0A963R8T2-F1
#
_entry.id   AF-A0A963R8T2-F1
#
_cell.length_a   1.000
_cell.length_b   1.000
_cell.length_c   1.000
_cell.angle_alpha   90.00
_cell.angle_beta   90.00
_cell.angle_gamma   90.00
#
_symmetry.space_group_name_H-M   'P 1'
#
loop_
_entity.id
_entity.type
_entity.pdbx_description
1 polymer ?
#
loop_
_entity_poly.entity_id
_entity_poly.type
_entity_poly.pdbx_seq_one_letter_code
_entity_poly.pdbx_strand_id
1 'polypeptide(L)'
;MTEVTLAFDADNYLGETPIWSIEDQALWWVNCEHPPELHRWSPESGEHAHWPMPQRIGGFVPKRGGGLLVALADGLYDFDPGSGALTPRVASPLPPHVKLHECHC
;
A
#
# COMPACT_ATOMS: atom_id res chain seq x y z
N MET A 1 2.56 27.47 18.02
CA MET A 1 1.75 26.24 18.08
C MET A 1 1.77 25.64 16.69
N THR A 2 2.07 24.36 16.57
CA THR A 2 1.91 23.64 15.29
C THR A 2 0.42 23.33 15.15
N GLU A 3 -0.18 23.77 14.06
CA GLU A 3 -1.56 23.42 13.71
C GLU A 3 -1.58 22.03 13.07
N VAL A 4 -2.55 21.21 13.45
CA VAL A 4 -2.75 19.86 12.89
C VAL A 4 -4.11 19.85 12.22
N THR A 5 -4.14 19.55 10.94
CA THR A 5 -5.35 19.46 10.12
C THR A 5 -5.44 18.10 9.46
N LEU A 6 -6.67 17.67 9.14
CA LEU A 6 -6.90 16.47 8.35
C LEU A 6 -6.55 16.76 6.89
N ALA A 7 -5.51 16.11 6.38
CA ALA A 7 -5.07 16.29 4.99
C ALA A 7 -5.97 15.56 4.00
N PHE A 8 -6.35 14.32 4.32
CA PHE A 8 -7.22 13.48 3.50
C PHE A 8 -7.98 12.50 4.40
N ASP A 9 -9.29 12.40 4.19
CA ASP A 9 -10.15 11.47 4.93
C ASP A 9 -10.32 10.17 4.12
N ALA A 10 -9.48 9.17 4.41
CA ALA A 10 -9.42 7.93 3.64
C ALA A 10 -10.40 6.84 4.12
N ASP A 11 -11.05 7.03 5.27
CA ASP A 11 -11.90 6.04 5.95
C ASP A 11 -11.29 4.62 6.00
N ASN A 12 -9.97 4.55 6.20
CA ASN A 12 -9.24 3.28 6.25
C ASN A 12 -9.46 2.58 7.59
N TYR A 13 -9.74 1.28 7.55
CA TYR A 13 -9.83 0.46 8.75
C TYR A 13 -8.47 0.36 9.46
N LEU A 14 -7.40 0.08 8.69
CA LEU A 14 -6.03 0.01 9.19
C LEU A 14 -5.07 0.59 8.15
N GLY A 15 -4.94 1.92 8.18
CA GLY A 15 -4.02 2.67 7.31
C GLY A 15 -2.56 2.57 7.79
N GLU A 16 -1.65 2.09 6.94
CA GLU A 16 -0.23 1.91 7.26
C GLU A 16 0.72 2.28 6.12
N THR A 17 2.02 2.30 6.42
CA THR A 17 3.12 2.50 5.45
C THR A 17 2.97 3.78 4.61
N PRO A 18 2.77 4.97 5.21
CA PRO A 18 2.73 6.22 4.45
C PRO A 18 4.11 6.54 3.87
N ILE A 19 4.19 6.69 2.54
CA ILE A 19 5.39 7.05 1.80
C ILE A 19 5.08 8.21 0.87
N TRP A 20 5.81 9.32 1.00
CA TRP A 20 5.79 10.38 0.02
C TRP A 20 6.66 10.02 -1.18
N SER A 21 6.05 9.95 -2.37
CA SER A 21 6.77 9.77 -3.64
C SER A 21 7.11 11.13 -4.24
N ILE A 22 8.40 11.45 -4.32
CA ILE A 22 8.87 12.68 -4.98
C ILE A 22 8.56 12.64 -6.48
N GLU A 23 8.64 11.47 -7.10
CA GLU A 23 8.36 11.30 -8.54
C GLU A 23 6.88 11.58 -8.84
N ASP A 24 5.97 11.05 -8.01
CA ASP A 24 4.53 11.19 -8.23
C ASP A 24 3.93 12.46 -7.65
N GLN A 25 4.69 13.19 -6.82
CA GLN A 25 4.18 14.26 -5.94
C GLN A 25 2.90 13.82 -5.20
N ALA A 26 2.95 12.61 -4.65
CA ALA A 26 1.80 11.96 -4.05
C ALA A 26 2.19 11.18 -2.80
N LEU A 27 1.25 11.11 -1.85
CA LEU A 27 1.31 10.21 -0.72
C LEU A 27 0.76 8.85 -1.13
N TRP A 28 1.52 7.79 -0.86
CA TRP A 28 1.08 6.41 -1.01
C TRP A 28 0.96 5.76 0.36
N TRP A 29 -0.01 4.88 0.55
CA TRP A 29 -0.18 4.11 1.79
C TRP A 29 -1.05 2.89 1.53
N VAL A 30 -1.16 1.99 2.51
CA VAL A 30 -2.02 0.81 2.41
C VAL A 30 -3.16 0.90 3.42
N ASN A 31 -4.33 0.39 3.05
CA ASN A 31 -5.32 -0.10 3.99
C ASN A 31 -5.09 -1.60 4.12
N CYS A 32 -4.62 -2.08 5.27
CA CYS A 32 -4.13 -3.45 5.40
C CYS A 32 -5.22 -4.51 5.16
N GLU A 33 -6.43 -4.25 5.64
CA GLU A 33 -7.56 -5.18 5.59
C GLU A 33 -8.91 -4.46 5.72
N HIS A 34 -10.00 -5.19 5.46
CA HIS A 34 -11.38 -4.72 5.59
C HIS A 34 -11.74 -3.40 4.86
N PRO A 35 -11.54 -3.29 3.52
CA PRO A 35 -10.89 -4.22 2.60
C PRO A 35 -9.38 -3.91 2.42
N PRO A 36 -8.56 -4.89 2.01
CA PRO A 36 -7.15 -4.62 1.72
C PRO A 36 -6.98 -3.81 0.44
N GLU A 37 -6.30 -2.66 0.52
CA GLU A 37 -6.15 -1.71 -0.57
C GLU A 37 -4.78 -1.02 -0.55
N LEU A 38 -4.29 -0.64 -1.74
CA LEU A 38 -3.22 0.35 -1.89
C LEU A 38 -3.85 1.68 -2.30
N HIS A 39 -3.36 2.78 -1.75
CA HIS A 39 -3.84 4.12 -2.06
C HIS A 39 -2.70 5.03 -2.53
N ARG A 40 -3.08 6.02 -3.35
CA ARG A 40 -2.25 7.15 -3.79
C ARG A 40 -3.10 8.42 -3.77
N TRP A 41 -2.61 9.48 -3.15
CA TRP A 41 -3.27 10.79 -3.16
C TRP A 41 -2.28 11.91 -3.49
N SER A 42 -2.64 12.76 -4.45
CA SER A 42 -1.90 13.98 -4.77
C SER A 42 -2.56 15.19 -4.10
N PRO A 43 -1.89 15.89 -3.17
CA PRO A 43 -2.44 17.07 -2.52
C PRO A 43 -2.67 18.25 -3.47
N GLU A 44 -1.88 18.37 -4.54
CA GLU A 44 -1.96 19.48 -5.48
C GLU A 44 -3.20 19.38 -6.37
N SER A 45 -3.48 18.20 -6.93
CA SER A 45 -4.66 17.99 -7.78
C SER A 45 -5.90 17.53 -7.00
N GLY A 46 -5.72 17.02 -5.79
CA GLY A 46 -6.76 16.33 -5.02
C GLY A 46 -7.08 14.93 -5.56
N GLU A 47 -6.38 14.44 -6.58
CA GLU A 47 -6.62 13.12 -7.17
C GLU A 47 -6.30 12.01 -6.16
N HIS A 48 -7.25 11.10 -5.98
CA HIS A 48 -7.09 9.90 -5.18
C HIS A 48 -7.34 8.67 -6.05
N ALA A 49 -6.35 7.80 -6.10
CA ALA A 49 -6.46 6.49 -6.71
C ALA A 49 -6.33 5.43 -5.62
N HIS A 50 -7.07 4.33 -5.78
CA HIS A 50 -6.91 3.16 -4.93
C HIS A 50 -7.05 1.88 -5.75
N TRP A 51 -6.37 0.83 -5.29
CA TRP A 51 -6.35 -0.48 -5.93
C TRP A 51 -6.70 -1.54 -4.88
N PRO A 52 -7.81 -2.27 -5.06
CA PRO A 52 -8.12 -3.43 -4.23
C PRO A 52 -7.04 -4.49 -4.35
N MET A 53 -6.65 -5.06 -3.22
CA MET A 53 -5.67 -6.15 -3.17
C MET A 53 -6.38 -7.49 -2.96
N PRO A 54 -5.90 -8.58 -3.58
CA PRO A 54 -6.56 -9.88 -3.47
C PRO A 54 -6.35 -10.55 -2.10
N GLN A 55 -5.42 -10.03 -1.30
CA GLN A 55 -5.02 -10.54 0.01
C GLN A 55 -4.67 -9.36 0.92
N ARG A 56 -4.58 -9.59 2.24
CA ARG A 56 -4.06 -8.60 3.20
C ARG A 56 -2.73 -8.06 2.68
N ILE A 57 -2.61 -6.73 2.60
CA ILE A 57 -1.40 -6.03 2.18
C ILE A 57 -0.65 -5.58 3.43
N GLY A 58 0.62 -5.96 3.54
CA GLY A 58 1.48 -5.62 4.67
C GLY A 58 2.37 -4.41 4.44
N GLY A 59 2.49 -3.97 3.20
CA GLY A 59 3.32 -2.83 2.81
C GLY A 59 3.79 -2.93 1.37
N PHE A 60 4.55 -1.92 0.95
CA PHE A 60 5.09 -1.82 -0.40
C PHE A 60 6.38 -0.98 -0.39
N VAL A 61 7.15 -1.10 -1.46
CA VAL A 61 8.28 -0.21 -1.76
C VAL A 61 8.27 0.19 -3.24
N PRO A 62 8.51 1.47 -3.57
CA PRO A 62 8.73 1.88 -4.96
C PRO A 62 9.99 1.24 -5.54
N LYS A 63 9.91 0.78 -6.79
CA LYS A 63 11.07 0.20 -7.50
C LYS A 63 11.79 1.26 -8.32
N ARG A 64 13.12 1.14 -8.39
CA ARG A 64 13.91 1.87 -9.39
C ARG A 64 13.50 1.38 -10.79
N GLY A 65 12.97 2.29 -11.62
CA GLY A 65 12.47 1.97 -12.96
C GLY A 65 10.95 1.83 -13.07
N GLY A 66 10.21 2.17 -12.01
CA GLY A 66 8.74 2.25 -12.03
C GLY A 66 8.05 1.03 -11.43
N GLY A 67 6.78 1.23 -11.06
CA GLY A 67 5.97 0.26 -10.34
C GLY A 67 6.43 0.05 -8.89
N LEU A 68 5.76 -0.88 -8.21
CA LEU A 68 5.99 -1.17 -6.79
C LEU A 68 6.37 -2.65 -6.61
N LEU A 69 7.07 -2.95 -5.52
CA LEU A 69 7.11 -4.28 -4.94
C LEU A 69 6.14 -4.26 -3.76
N VAL A 70 5.13 -5.12 -3.79
CA VAL A 70 4.07 -5.21 -2.77
C VAL A 70 4.21 -6.51 -2.00
N ALA A 71 4.06 -6.43 -0.68
CA ALA A 71 3.99 -7.59 0.20
C ALA A 71 2.53 -7.90 0.53
N LEU A 72 2.04 -9.01 -0.01
CA LEU A 72 0.73 -9.58 0.32
C LEU A 72 0.92 -10.78 1.25
N ALA A 73 -0.13 -11.17 1.97
CA ALA A 73 -0.09 -12.28 2.92
C ALA A 73 0.48 -13.59 2.33
N ASP A 74 0.26 -13.82 1.04
CA ASP A 74 0.68 -15.04 0.33
C ASP A 74 1.97 -14.88 -0.49
N GLY A 75 2.63 -13.71 -0.49
CA GLY A 75 3.89 -13.53 -1.18
C GLY A 75 4.28 -12.09 -1.54
N LEU A 76 5.37 -11.98 -2.29
CA LEU A 76 5.81 -10.71 -2.87
C LEU A 76 5.43 -10.63 -4.34
N TYR A 77 4.99 -9.46 -4.77
CA TYR A 77 4.49 -9.21 -6.11
C TYR A 77 5.10 -7.94 -6.69
N ASP A 78 5.46 -7.96 -7.97
CA ASP A 78 5.56 -6.73 -8.75
C ASP A 78 4.17 -6.19 -9.01
N PHE A 79 3.95 -4.92 -8.70
CA PHE A 79 2.71 -4.22 -8.97
C PHE A 79 2.95 -3.10 -9.99
N ASP A 80 2.10 -3.04 -11.00
CA ASP A 80 2.01 -1.94 -11.96
C ASP A 80 0.75 -1.10 -11.66
N PRO A 81 0.88 0.12 -11.13
CA PRO A 81 -0.26 1.00 -10.87
C PRO A 81 -1.03 1.41 -12.13
N GLY A 82 -0.37 1.44 -13.29
CA GLY A 82 -1.01 1.85 -14.54
C GLY A 82 -2.02 0.83 -15.07
N SER A 83 -1.78 -0.45 -14.82
CA SER A 83 -2.68 -1.54 -15.23
C SER A 83 -3.39 -2.23 -14.06
N GLY A 84 -2.94 -2.01 -12.83
CA GLY A 84 -3.36 -2.77 -11.64
C GLY A 84 -2.84 -4.21 -11.61
N ALA A 85 -1.86 -4.56 -12.45
CA ALA A 85 -1.39 -5.95 -12.55
C ALA A 85 -0.47 -6.32 -11.40
N LEU A 86 -0.67 -7.53 -10.85
CA LEU A 86 0.20 -8.17 -9.87
C LEU A 86 0.91 -9.35 -10.51
N THR A 87 2.24 -9.31 -10.54
CA THR A 87 3.09 -10.41 -11.03
C THR A 87 3.80 -11.07 -9.84
N PRO A 88 3.55 -12.35 -9.54
CA PRO A 88 4.19 -13.02 -8.41
C PRO A 88 5.72 -13.08 -8.57
N ARG A 89 6.46 -12.72 -7.53
CA ARG A 89 7.92 -12.91 -7.44
C ARG A 89 8.29 -14.14 -6.63
N VAL A 90 7.69 -14.28 -5.46
CA VAL A 90 7.96 -15.39 -4.53
C VAL A 90 6.75 -15.57 -3.62
N ALA A 91 6.37 -16.83 -3.39
CA ALA A 91 5.32 -17.16 -2.44
C ALA A 91 5.80 -16.96 -1.00
N SER A 92 4.87 -16.66 -0.09
CA SER A 92 5.15 -16.61 1.34
C SER A 92 5.63 -17.98 1.81
N PRO A 93 6.77 -18.08 2.51
CA PRO A 93 7.21 -19.33 3.13
C PRO A 93 6.43 -19.64 4.42
N LEU A 94 5.56 -18.72 4.85
CA LEU A 94 4.84 -18.81 6.11
C LEU A 94 3.49 -19.50 5.94
N PRO A 95 2.98 -20.19 6.97
CA PRO A 95 1.61 -20.71 6.96
C PRO A 95 0.56 -19.60 6.73
N PRO A 96 -0.60 -19.90 6.12
CA PRO A 96 -1.63 -18.89 5.78
C PRO A 96 -2.22 -18.11 6.96
N HIS A 97 -2.07 -18.60 8.20
CA HIS A 97 -2.58 -17.94 9.40
C HIS A 97 -1.60 -16.90 9.97
N VAL A 98 -0.36 -16.86 9.48
CA VAL A 98 0.63 -15.88 9.94
C VAL A 98 0.38 -14.57 9.21
N LYS A 99 0.02 -13.54 9.97
CA LYS A 99 -0.18 -12.20 9.44
C LYS A 99 1.17 -11.49 9.35
N LEU A 100 1.53 -11.05 8.14
CA LEU A 100 2.66 -10.13 7.93
C LEU A 100 2.35 -8.82 8.67
N HIS A 101 3.36 -8.22 9.32
CA HIS A 101 3.32 -6.98 10.13
C HIS A 101 2.71 -7.02 11.55
N GLU A 102 2.02 -8.08 11.97
CA GLU A 102 1.60 -8.17 13.38
C GLU A 102 2.77 -8.67 14.25
N CYS A 103 3.51 -7.74 14.85
CA CYS A 103 4.45 -8.05 15.94
C CYS A 103 3.66 -8.51 17.18
N HIS A 104 3.31 -9.79 17.24
CA HIS A 104 2.93 -10.41 18.52
C HIS A 104 4.22 -10.64 19.32
N CYS A 105 4.34 -9.94 20.45
CA CYS A 105 5.39 -10.19 21.45
C CYS A 105 5.22 -11.55 22.12
#